data_AF-A0A6P1AJH1-F1
#
_entry.id   AF-A0A6P1AJH1-F1
#
_cell.length_a   1.000
_cell.length_b   1.000
_cell.length_c   1.000
_cell.angle_alpha   90.00
_cell.angle_beta   90.00
_cell.angle_gamma   90.00
#
_symmetry.space_group_name_H-M   'P 1'
#
loop_
_entity.id
_entity.type
_entity.pdbx_description
1 polymer ?
#
loop_
_entity_poly.entity_id
_entity_poly.type
_entity_poly.pdbx_seq_one_letter_code
_entity_poly.pdbx_strand_id
1 'polypeptide(L)'
;MVNLSSKPIKEKSYPQIYWMQENVQIPCKEGSKNIFCSHCPQRVLAHFTNRGNSDLEVKITTKLQAEPLVRKVSAGAPFVEEFEQVSSIELIPSQEDIHSKTGVLKLDALLFYVEEQTQPFPTLAWFLPNTCVENEVSRQPDSFADCLWVTDTIWQSRTPRKINIEIEATGNHDVRVELEEPGGVFQIFNVSAAPAPPQFRKLTGEFEDIVSVRVKCQKSPVNSCSVCKYKYKICYPRPLGLVAPN
;
A
#
# COMPACT_ATOMS: atom_id res chain seq x y z
N MET A 1 -30.05 47.01 -29.56
CA MET A 1 -29.30 46.60 -28.36
C MET A 1 -29.36 45.09 -28.27
N VAL A 2 -28.23 44.40 -28.47
CA VAL A 2 -28.13 42.94 -28.31
C VAL A 2 -27.41 42.69 -27.00
N ASN A 3 -28.12 42.18 -26.01
CA ASN A 3 -27.57 41.82 -24.70
C ASN A 3 -26.92 40.44 -24.83
N LEU A 4 -25.59 40.40 -24.99
CA LEU A 4 -24.80 39.17 -24.89
C LEU A 4 -24.62 38.84 -23.41
N SER A 5 -25.46 37.94 -22.90
CA SER A 5 -25.25 37.30 -21.60
C SER A 5 -24.01 36.40 -21.71
N SER A 6 -22.86 36.89 -21.26
CA SER A 6 -21.68 36.07 -21.01
C SER A 6 -21.95 35.21 -19.77
N LYS A 7 -22.40 33.97 -19.96
CA LYS A 7 -22.27 32.96 -18.91
C LYS A 7 -20.77 32.84 -18.58
N PRO A 8 -20.38 32.82 -17.29
CA PRO A 8 -18.99 32.56 -16.95
C PRO A 8 -18.65 31.17 -17.46
N ILE A 9 -17.62 31.09 -18.30
CA ILE A 9 -16.94 29.84 -18.61
C ILE A 9 -16.46 29.31 -17.27
N LYS A 10 -17.04 28.19 -16.80
CA LYS A 10 -16.45 27.45 -15.67
C LYS A 10 -15.04 27.11 -16.10
N GLU A 11 -14.05 27.79 -15.53
CA GLU A 11 -12.66 27.35 -15.60
C GLU A 11 -12.66 25.88 -15.21
N LYS A 12 -12.09 25.03 -16.07
CA LYS A 12 -11.76 23.66 -15.69
C LYS A 12 -10.70 23.79 -14.60
N SER A 13 -11.13 23.74 -13.34
CA SER A 13 -10.23 23.63 -12.20
C SER A 13 -9.49 22.31 -12.34
N TYR A 14 -8.19 22.36 -12.57
CA TYR A 14 -7.36 21.16 -12.51
C TYR A 14 -7.44 20.57 -11.09
N PRO A 15 -7.47 19.24 -10.93
CA PRO A 15 -7.46 18.64 -9.59
C PRO A 15 -6.20 19.11 -8.86
N GLN A 16 -6.37 19.74 -7.70
CA GLN A 16 -5.25 20.12 -6.85
C GLN A 16 -4.69 18.86 -6.21
N ILE A 17 -3.46 18.52 -6.59
CA ILE A 17 -2.71 17.38 -6.04
C ILE A 17 -1.74 17.94 -5.02
N TYR A 18 -1.81 17.42 -3.79
CA TYR A 18 -0.86 17.78 -2.73
C TYR A 18 -0.03 16.57 -2.35
N TRP A 19 1.28 16.78 -2.25
CA TRP A 19 2.17 15.80 -1.65
C TRP A 19 2.41 16.16 -0.19
N MET A 20 2.24 15.17 0.68
CA MET A 20 2.45 15.30 2.11
C MET A 20 3.44 14.21 2.53
N GLN A 21 4.49 14.60 3.25
CA GLN A 21 5.39 13.66 3.88
C GLN A 21 5.45 13.98 5.36
N GLU A 22 5.07 13.01 6.18
CA GLU A 22 5.08 13.10 7.63
C GLU A 22 6.02 12.04 8.21
N ASN A 23 6.81 12.43 9.22
CA ASN A 23 7.64 11.50 9.97
C ASN A 23 7.32 11.67 11.44
N VAL A 24 6.63 10.68 12.00
CA VAL A 24 6.00 10.78 13.31
C VAL A 24 6.53 9.67 14.20
N GLN A 25 7.28 10.09 15.21
CA GLN A 25 7.66 9.22 16.32
C GLN A 25 6.58 9.31 17.40
N ILE A 26 6.15 8.15 17.91
CA ILE A 26 5.21 8.03 19.02
C ILE A 26 5.72 6.98 20.02
N PRO A 27 6.06 7.38 21.25
CA PRO A 27 6.32 6.45 22.35
C PRO A 27 5.12 5.53 22.62
N CYS A 28 5.35 4.26 22.98
CA CYS A 28 4.26 3.29 23.17
C CYS A 28 3.26 3.64 24.29
N LYS A 29 3.60 4.62 25.14
CA LYS A 29 2.77 5.10 26.26
C LYS A 29 1.98 6.37 25.94
N GLU A 30 2.22 7.00 24.80
CA GLU A 30 1.43 8.15 24.39
C GLU A 30 0.04 7.70 23.91
N GLY A 31 -0.94 8.60 23.96
CA GLY A 31 -2.27 8.36 23.40
C GLY A 31 -2.22 8.30 21.87
N SER A 32 -3.36 8.53 21.21
CA SER A 32 -3.36 8.67 19.75
C SER A 32 -2.78 10.02 19.32
N LYS A 33 -2.17 10.06 18.15
CA LYS A 33 -1.68 11.29 17.50
C LYS A 33 -2.29 11.43 16.12
N ASN A 34 -3.00 12.52 15.89
CA ASN A 34 -3.52 12.83 14.56
C ASN A 34 -2.38 13.36 13.68
N ILE A 35 -2.16 12.73 12.53
CA ILE A 35 -1.08 13.07 11.59
C ILE A 35 -1.61 13.69 10.29
N PHE A 36 -2.92 13.61 10.09
CA PHE A 36 -3.60 14.22 8.96
C PHE A 36 -5.03 14.52 9.36
N CYS A 37 -5.45 15.77 9.17
CA CYS A 37 -6.84 16.18 9.32
C CYS A 37 -7.17 17.13 8.17
N SER A 38 -8.23 16.84 7.44
CA SER A 38 -8.65 17.68 6.33
C SER A 38 -10.06 18.20 6.54
N HIS A 39 -10.24 19.50 6.32
CA HIS A 39 -11.54 20.15 6.34
C HIS A 39 -12.46 19.66 5.21
N CYS A 40 -11.86 19.18 4.11
CA CYS A 40 -12.58 18.58 3.00
C CYS A 40 -12.08 17.14 2.77
N PRO A 41 -12.98 16.18 2.52
CA PRO A 41 -12.56 14.80 2.27
C PRO A 41 -11.59 14.75 1.08
N GLN A 42 -10.50 14.02 1.25
CA GLN A 42 -9.46 13.81 0.24
C GLN A 42 -9.43 12.35 -0.21
N ARG A 43 -9.14 12.07 -1.48
CA ARG A 43 -8.62 10.73 -1.84
C ARG A 43 -7.15 10.73 -1.49
N VAL A 44 -6.66 9.63 -0.92
CA VAL A 44 -5.30 9.54 -0.41
C VAL A 44 -4.66 8.26 -0.90
N LEU A 45 -3.53 8.36 -1.59
CA LEU A 45 -2.61 7.23 -1.74
C LEU A 45 -1.57 7.37 -0.63
N ALA A 46 -1.65 6.50 0.38
CA ALA A 46 -0.76 6.57 1.54
C ALA A 46 0.23 5.41 1.52
N HIS A 47 1.50 5.74 1.66
CA HIS A 47 2.59 4.82 1.91
C HIS A 47 3.05 4.96 3.35
N PHE A 48 2.77 3.94 4.14
CA PHE A 48 3.16 3.86 5.54
C PHE A 48 4.42 3.03 5.65
N THR A 49 5.40 3.50 6.40
CA THR A 49 6.60 2.73 6.75
C THR A 49 6.84 2.88 8.25
N ASN A 50 6.74 1.78 8.99
CA ASN A 50 7.11 1.78 10.40
C ASN A 50 8.60 1.45 10.57
N ARG A 51 9.41 2.47 10.83
CA ARG A 51 10.86 2.38 11.12
C ARG A 51 11.15 2.18 12.60
N GLY A 52 10.11 2.04 13.42
CA GLY A 52 10.22 1.79 14.85
C GLY A 52 10.55 0.33 15.15
N ASN A 53 10.55 0.00 16.44
CA ASN A 53 10.75 -1.36 16.95
C ASN A 53 9.49 -1.93 17.63
N SER A 54 8.35 -1.26 17.45
CA SER A 54 7.03 -1.67 17.94
C SER A 54 6.00 -1.61 16.83
N ASP A 55 4.96 -2.44 16.92
CA ASP A 55 3.82 -2.34 16.02
C ASP A 55 3.06 -1.01 16.26
N LEU A 56 2.41 -0.52 15.22
CA LEU A 56 1.56 0.67 15.24
C LEU A 56 0.20 0.33 14.64
N GLU A 57 -0.83 1.01 15.10
CA GLU A 57 -2.12 1.02 14.45
C GLU A 57 -2.33 2.39 13.79
N VAL A 58 -2.76 2.38 12.53
CA VAL A 58 -3.18 3.56 11.81
C VAL A 58 -4.69 3.49 11.68
N LYS A 59 -5.37 4.47 12.25
CA LYS A 59 -6.81 4.64 12.17
C LYS A 59 -7.13 5.69 11.12
N ILE A 60 -7.79 5.27 10.04
CA ILE A 60 -8.18 6.09 8.91
C ILE A 60 -9.69 6.33 8.98
N THR A 61 -10.08 7.59 9.15
CA THR A 61 -11.49 7.99 9.10
C THR A 61 -11.83 8.44 7.69
N THR A 62 -12.85 7.83 7.11
CA THR A 62 -13.38 8.19 5.78
C THR A 62 -14.83 8.63 5.89
N LYS A 63 -15.32 9.46 4.96
CA LYS A 63 -16.76 9.80 4.92
C LYS A 63 -17.67 8.69 4.42
N LEU A 64 -17.11 7.64 3.80
CA LEU A 64 -17.87 6.55 3.19
C LEU A 64 -18.27 5.47 4.20
N GLN A 65 -17.62 5.41 5.36
CA GLN A 65 -17.80 4.34 6.34
C GLN A 65 -18.15 4.93 7.71
N ALA A 66 -19.08 4.29 8.41
CA ALA A 66 -19.51 4.71 9.74
C ALA A 66 -18.43 4.45 10.81
N GLU A 67 -17.67 3.37 10.63
CA GLU A 67 -16.55 3.02 11.49
C GLU A 67 -15.19 3.33 10.80
N PRO A 68 -14.20 3.84 11.54
CA PRO A 68 -12.85 4.05 11.02
C PRO A 68 -12.17 2.74 10.62
N LEU A 69 -11.38 2.77 9.56
CA LEU A 69 -10.50 1.66 9.18
C LEU A 69 -9.29 1.64 10.10
N VAL A 70 -9.02 0.50 10.74
CA VAL A 70 -7.79 0.31 11.52
C VAL A 70 -6.85 -0.61 10.75
N ARG A 71 -5.59 -0.18 10.62
CA ARG A 71 -4.52 -0.93 9.96
C ARG A 71 -3.36 -1.12 10.89
N LYS A 72 -2.98 -2.37 11.12
CA LYS A 72 -1.76 -2.71 11.84
C LYS A 72 -0.56 -2.56 10.91
N VAL A 73 0.37 -1.67 11.26
CA VAL A 73 1.63 -1.45 10.55
C VAL A 73 2.76 -1.99 11.40
N SER A 74 3.20 -3.21 11.08
CA SER A 74 4.27 -3.86 11.83
C SER A 74 5.62 -3.20 11.58
N ALA A 75 6.49 -3.28 12.60
CA ALA A 75 7.85 -2.76 12.51
C ALA A 75 8.58 -3.38 11.29
N GLY A 76 9.18 -2.53 10.45
CA GLY A 76 9.88 -2.94 9.23
C GLY A 76 8.99 -3.36 8.06
N ALA A 77 7.66 -3.27 8.18
CA ALA A 77 6.73 -3.61 7.10
C ALA A 77 6.07 -2.34 6.52
N PRO A 78 6.64 -1.72 5.47
CA PRO A 78 5.92 -0.77 4.66
C PRO A 78 4.67 -1.39 4.02
N PHE A 79 3.67 -0.56 3.84
CA PHE A 79 2.40 -0.92 3.23
C PHE A 79 1.82 0.31 2.53
N VAL A 80 1.15 0.07 1.39
CA VAL A 80 0.49 1.11 0.60
C VAL A 80 -0.99 0.79 0.44
N GLU A 81 -1.84 1.78 0.66
CA GLU A 81 -3.28 1.70 0.41
C GLU A 81 -3.82 3.00 -0.16
N GLU A 82 -4.79 2.84 -1.04
CA GLU A 82 -5.63 3.93 -1.54
C GLU A 82 -6.90 4.05 -0.68
N PHE A 83 -7.13 5.25 -0.18
CA PHE A 83 -8.32 5.60 0.59
C PHE A 83 -9.14 6.65 -0.13
N GLU A 84 -10.46 6.51 -0.06
CA GLU A 84 -11.40 7.48 -0.62
C GLU A 84 -12.00 8.33 0.50
N GLN A 85 -12.14 9.63 0.26
CA GLN A 85 -12.78 10.58 1.18
C GLN A 85 -12.23 10.54 2.61
N VAL A 86 -10.92 10.42 2.75
CA VAL A 86 -10.22 10.53 4.04
C VAL A 86 -10.45 11.92 4.62
N SER A 87 -10.94 11.93 5.85
CA SER A 87 -11.06 13.13 6.67
C SER A 87 -9.95 13.22 7.72
N SER A 88 -9.50 12.07 8.24
CA SER A 88 -8.37 12.04 9.17
C SER A 88 -7.58 10.74 9.15
N ILE A 89 -6.29 10.83 9.50
CA ILE A 89 -5.42 9.70 9.79
C ILE A 89 -4.84 9.92 11.20
N GLU A 90 -5.08 8.95 12.07
CA GLU A 90 -4.61 8.92 13.45
C GLU A 90 -3.65 7.75 13.64
N LEU A 91 -2.51 8.03 14.26
CA LEU A 91 -1.56 7.02 14.70
C LEU A 91 -1.87 6.64 16.13
N ILE A 92 -1.96 5.34 16.39
CA ILE A 92 -2.21 4.75 17.70
C ILE A 92 -1.04 3.81 17.99
N PRO A 93 -0.29 4.02 19.07
CA PRO A 93 0.77 3.09 19.44
C PRO A 93 0.17 1.78 19.93
N SER A 94 0.84 0.66 19.67
CA SER A 94 0.52 -0.59 20.36
C SER A 94 0.74 -0.40 21.86
N GLN A 95 -0.28 -0.67 22.68
CA GLN A 95 -0.15 -0.65 24.13
C GLN A 95 0.69 -1.85 24.58
N GLU A 96 2.01 -1.66 24.61
CA GLU A 96 2.92 -2.59 25.26
C GLU A 96 3.57 -1.92 26.48
N ASP A 97 3.66 -2.64 27.60
CA ASP A 97 4.18 -2.13 28.88
C ASP A 97 5.69 -1.77 28.89
N ILE A 98 6.39 -1.95 27.77
CA ILE A 98 7.85 -1.84 27.67
C ILE A 98 8.28 -0.43 27.26
N HIS A 99 8.99 0.27 28.15
CA HIS A 99 9.37 1.68 27.99
C HIS A 99 10.42 1.96 26.90
N SER A 100 11.07 0.93 26.37
CA SER A 100 12.09 1.05 25.31
C SER A 100 11.55 0.89 23.89
N LYS A 101 10.25 0.62 23.74
CA LYS A 101 9.60 0.46 22.45
C LYS A 101 9.07 1.79 21.92
N THR A 102 9.37 2.09 20.66
CA THR A 102 8.94 3.30 19.94
C THR A 102 8.47 2.91 18.56
N GLY A 103 7.28 3.38 18.20
CA GLY A 103 6.81 3.34 16.84
C GLY A 103 7.30 4.59 16.11
N VAL A 104 7.84 4.42 14.91
CA VAL A 104 8.28 5.53 14.07
C VAL A 104 7.60 5.37 12.72
N LEU A 105 6.50 6.09 12.49
CA LEU A 105 5.79 6.04 11.23
C LEU A 105 6.32 7.14 10.30
N LYS A 106 6.87 6.73 9.16
CA LYS A 106 6.98 7.59 7.99
C LYS A 106 5.73 7.40 7.13
N LEU A 107 5.00 8.47 6.87
CA LEU A 107 3.88 8.53 5.94
C LEU A 107 4.27 9.38 4.74
N ASP A 108 4.31 8.78 3.55
CA ASP A 108 4.35 9.50 2.29
C ASP A 108 2.94 9.41 1.67
N ALA A 109 2.23 10.52 1.56
CA ALA A 109 0.85 10.57 1.09
C ALA A 109 0.67 11.53 -0.09
N LEU A 110 -0.14 11.12 -1.06
CA LEU A 110 -0.65 11.99 -2.12
C LEU A 110 -2.13 12.24 -1.88
N LEU A 111 -2.52 13.51 -1.79
CA LEU A 111 -3.87 13.95 -1.47
C LEU A 111 -4.53 14.55 -2.72
N PHE A 112 -5.78 14.20 -2.94
CA PHE A 112 -6.61 14.67 -4.05
C PHE A 112 -7.94 15.18 -3.53
N TYR A 113 -8.34 16.35 -3.99
CA TYR A 113 -9.65 16.91 -3.64
C TYR A 113 -10.81 16.10 -4.27
N VAL A 114 -11.85 15.80 -3.48
CA VAL A 114 -12.91 14.81 -3.86
C VAL A 114 -14.13 15.42 -4.57
N GLU A 115 -14.19 16.71 -4.90
CA GLU A 115 -15.37 17.24 -5.63
C GLU A 115 -15.59 16.61 -7.02
N GLU A 116 -14.61 15.87 -7.57
CA GLU A 116 -14.75 15.13 -8.82
C GLU A 116 -14.98 13.62 -8.58
N GLN A 117 -16.15 13.25 -8.05
CA GLN A 117 -16.57 11.83 -7.87
C GLN A 117 -16.67 11.04 -9.19
N THR A 118 -16.61 11.70 -10.35
CA THR A 118 -16.83 11.10 -11.67
C THR A 118 -15.55 10.80 -12.44
N GLN A 119 -14.38 11.24 -11.95
CA GLN A 119 -13.12 10.95 -12.63
C GLN A 119 -12.40 9.77 -11.96
N PRO A 120 -11.98 8.75 -12.73
CA PRO A 120 -11.01 7.78 -12.22
C PRO A 120 -9.80 8.57 -11.72
N PHE A 121 -9.11 8.04 -10.72
CA PHE A 121 -7.83 8.61 -10.30
C PHE A 121 -7.02 8.90 -11.57
N PRO A 122 -6.55 10.14 -11.82
CA PRO A 122 -5.77 10.41 -13.02
C PRO A 122 -4.66 9.38 -13.02
N THR A 123 -4.61 8.56 -14.08
CA THR A 123 -3.70 7.42 -14.20
C THR A 123 -2.35 7.87 -13.66
N LEU A 124 -1.95 7.28 -12.52
CA LEU A 124 -1.01 7.71 -11.45
C LEU A 124 0.42 8.05 -11.88
N ALA A 125 0.59 8.20 -13.16
CA ALA A 125 1.66 7.59 -13.88
C ALA A 125 2.31 8.72 -14.73
N TRP A 126 1.68 9.90 -14.85
CA TRP A 126 2.35 11.13 -15.30
C TRP A 126 3.05 11.90 -14.16
N PHE A 127 2.66 11.72 -12.90
CA PHE A 127 3.14 12.56 -11.79
C PHE A 127 4.18 11.90 -10.87
N LEU A 128 4.29 10.57 -10.88
CA LEU A 128 5.24 9.89 -10.02
C LEU A 128 6.49 9.46 -10.81
N PRO A 129 7.69 9.96 -10.45
CA PRO A 129 8.92 9.38 -10.94
C PRO A 129 9.05 7.98 -10.34
N ASN A 130 8.54 6.96 -11.05
CA ASN A 130 8.62 5.54 -10.70
C ASN A 130 8.44 5.26 -9.19
N THR A 131 7.22 5.40 -8.69
CA THR A 131 6.84 4.97 -7.33
C THR A 131 6.89 3.45 -7.25
N CYS A 132 8.08 2.91 -7.11
CA CYS A 132 8.25 1.52 -6.70
C CYS A 132 8.24 1.48 -5.18
N VAL A 133 7.42 0.59 -4.61
CA VAL A 133 7.52 0.20 -3.21
C VAL A 133 8.42 -1.01 -3.17
N GLU A 134 9.52 -0.93 -2.43
CA GLU A 134 10.46 -2.05 -2.25
C GLU A 134 10.57 -2.38 -0.78
N ASN A 135 10.56 -3.68 -0.45
CA ASN A 135 10.74 -4.13 0.90
C ASN A 135 11.32 -5.55 1.00
N GLU A 136 11.86 -5.86 2.17
CA GLU A 136 12.26 -7.20 2.59
C GLU A 136 11.44 -7.61 3.82
N VAL A 137 10.75 -8.73 3.71
CA VAL A 137 9.96 -9.31 4.80
C VAL A 137 10.76 -10.40 5.46
N SER A 138 10.76 -10.43 6.81
CA SER A 138 11.34 -11.51 7.61
C SER A 138 10.44 -11.80 8.80
N ARG A 139 9.63 -12.85 8.72
CA ARG A 139 8.59 -13.18 9.70
C ARG A 139 8.69 -14.62 10.21
N GLN A 140 8.59 -14.79 11.53
CA GLN A 140 8.52 -16.12 12.13
C GLN A 140 7.22 -16.82 11.71
N PRO A 141 7.21 -18.16 11.56
CA PRO A 141 5.96 -18.90 11.43
C PRO A 141 5.11 -18.75 12.70
N ASP A 142 3.80 -18.78 12.53
CA ASP A 142 2.83 -18.80 13.62
C ASP A 142 2.91 -20.12 14.41
N SER A 143 3.26 -21.21 13.72
CA SER A 143 3.60 -22.50 14.32
C SER A 143 4.79 -23.10 13.59
N PHE A 144 5.88 -23.35 14.31
CA PHE A 144 7.05 -24.07 13.78
C PHE A 144 6.78 -25.55 13.55
N ALA A 145 5.87 -26.15 14.31
CA ALA A 145 5.50 -27.56 14.15
C ALA A 145 4.73 -27.78 12.84
N ASP A 146 3.80 -26.87 12.55
CA ASP A 146 2.89 -26.99 11.42
C ASP A 146 3.34 -26.19 10.18
N CYS A 147 4.38 -25.35 10.34
CA CYS A 147 4.86 -24.43 9.32
C CYS A 147 3.73 -23.57 8.73
N LEU A 148 3.03 -22.87 9.62
CA LEU A 148 1.93 -22.00 9.25
C LEU A 148 2.41 -20.55 9.27
N TRP A 149 2.09 -19.83 8.20
CA TRP A 149 2.24 -18.38 8.11
C TRP A 149 0.91 -17.76 7.71
N VAL A 150 0.58 -16.65 8.34
CA VAL A 150 -0.46 -15.73 7.88
C VAL A 150 -0.18 -15.17 6.50
N THR A 151 -1.25 -14.87 5.78
CA THR A 151 -1.18 -14.17 4.49
C THR A 151 -0.92 -12.69 4.74
N ASP A 152 0.12 -12.15 4.10
CA ASP A 152 0.45 -10.74 4.11
C ASP A 152 -0.24 -10.04 2.92
N THR A 153 -0.99 -8.96 3.17
CA THR A 153 -1.44 -8.07 2.08
C THR A 153 -0.38 -6.99 1.90
N ILE A 154 0.42 -7.10 0.84
CA ILE A 154 1.55 -6.19 0.60
C ILE A 154 1.14 -4.98 -0.26
N TRP A 155 0.00 -5.07 -0.94
CA TRP A 155 -0.56 -4.00 -1.73
C TRP A 155 -2.08 -4.15 -1.91
N GLN A 156 -2.81 -3.04 -1.92
CA GLN A 156 -4.23 -3.01 -2.28
C GLN A 156 -4.68 -1.63 -2.81
N SER A 157 -5.62 -1.66 -3.73
CA SER A 157 -6.33 -0.50 -4.29
C SER A 157 -7.83 -0.80 -4.38
N ARG A 158 -8.66 0.24 -4.25
CA ARG A 158 -10.11 0.12 -4.49
C ARG A 158 -10.47 0.02 -5.97
N THR A 159 -9.58 0.45 -6.85
CA THR A 159 -9.81 0.43 -8.30
C THR A 159 -8.81 -0.49 -8.98
N PRO A 160 -9.16 -1.14 -10.10
CA PRO A 160 -8.21 -1.95 -10.84
C PRO A 160 -7.03 -1.10 -11.30
N ARG A 161 -5.80 -1.62 -11.15
CA ARG A 161 -4.56 -0.96 -11.54
C ARG A 161 -3.66 -1.86 -12.35
N LYS A 162 -2.98 -1.23 -13.30
CA LYS A 162 -1.78 -1.78 -13.91
C LYS A 162 -0.61 -1.66 -12.92
N ILE A 163 0.08 -2.77 -12.64
CA ILE A 163 1.25 -2.82 -11.75
C ILE A 163 2.35 -3.71 -12.32
N ASN A 164 3.59 -3.35 -12.04
CA ASN A 164 4.76 -4.19 -12.28
C ASN A 164 5.21 -4.78 -10.95
N ILE A 165 5.35 -6.10 -10.90
CA ILE A 165 5.70 -6.83 -9.68
C ILE A 165 7.03 -7.53 -9.88
N GLU A 166 7.90 -7.45 -8.89
CA GLU A 166 9.02 -8.34 -8.68
C GLU A 166 8.92 -8.93 -7.26
N ILE A 167 8.77 -10.24 -7.11
CA ILE A 167 8.77 -10.91 -5.78
C ILE A 167 9.76 -12.06 -5.83
N GLU A 168 10.68 -12.11 -4.86
CA GLU A 168 11.73 -13.12 -4.76
C GLU A 168 11.70 -13.84 -3.41
N ALA A 169 11.71 -15.18 -3.44
CA ALA A 169 11.90 -15.99 -2.24
C ALA A 169 13.39 -16.02 -1.86
N THR A 170 13.74 -15.39 -0.74
CA THR A 170 15.13 -15.29 -0.25
C THR A 170 15.45 -16.30 0.85
N GLY A 171 14.44 -16.96 1.42
CA GLY A 171 14.62 -18.02 2.41
C GLY A 171 14.37 -19.44 1.88
N ASN A 172 14.15 -20.35 2.83
CA ASN A 172 14.00 -21.79 2.59
C ASN A 172 12.52 -22.24 2.59
N HIS A 173 11.63 -21.40 2.08
CA HIS A 173 10.19 -21.63 1.99
C HIS A 173 9.70 -21.17 0.61
N ASP A 174 8.63 -21.79 0.13
CA ASP A 174 7.98 -21.34 -1.08
C ASP A 174 7.10 -20.12 -0.76
N VAL A 175 6.86 -19.27 -1.74
CA VAL A 175 6.08 -18.06 -1.61
C VAL A 175 4.94 -18.13 -2.63
N ARG A 176 3.71 -18.19 -2.13
CA ARG A 176 2.50 -18.11 -2.95
C ARG A 176 2.08 -16.65 -3.05
N VAL A 177 2.01 -16.14 -4.26
CA VAL A 177 1.55 -14.79 -4.58
C VAL A 177 0.15 -14.88 -5.16
N GLU A 178 -0.78 -14.14 -4.59
CA GLU A 178 -2.17 -14.06 -5.03
C GLU A 178 -2.43 -12.63 -5.51
N LEU A 179 -2.71 -12.48 -6.81
CA LEU A 179 -3.11 -11.21 -7.41
C LEU A 179 -4.62 -11.21 -7.55
N GLU A 180 -5.29 -10.30 -6.87
CA GLU A 180 -6.73 -10.14 -6.92
C GLU A 180 -7.12 -9.23 -8.08
N GLU A 181 -8.03 -9.68 -8.91
CA GLU A 181 -8.73 -8.95 -9.97
C GLU A 181 -10.09 -8.44 -9.49
N PRO A 182 -10.77 -7.56 -10.25
CA PRO A 182 -12.08 -7.06 -9.88
C PRO A 182 -13.09 -8.21 -9.81
N GLY A 183 -13.95 -8.18 -8.79
CA GLY A 183 -14.92 -9.27 -8.55
C GLY A 183 -14.36 -10.44 -7.73
N GLY A 184 -13.15 -10.33 -7.18
CA GLY A 184 -12.59 -11.31 -6.23
C GLY A 184 -12.01 -12.56 -6.92
N VAL A 185 -11.62 -12.45 -8.19
CA VAL A 185 -10.90 -13.49 -8.92
C VAL A 185 -9.42 -13.40 -8.55
N PHE A 186 -8.77 -14.54 -8.28
CA PHE A 186 -7.35 -14.56 -7.90
C PHE A 186 -6.51 -15.31 -8.93
N GLN A 187 -5.51 -14.62 -9.50
CA GLN A 187 -4.40 -15.27 -10.18
C GLN A 187 -3.37 -15.70 -9.14
N ILE A 188 -2.97 -16.97 -9.17
CA ILE A 188 -2.06 -17.55 -8.17
C ILE A 188 -0.74 -17.92 -8.84
N PHE A 189 0.36 -17.42 -8.28
CA PHE A 189 1.72 -17.72 -8.70
C PHE A 189 2.49 -18.33 -7.53
N ASN A 190 3.38 -19.28 -7.83
CA ASN A 190 4.27 -19.87 -6.84
C ASN A 190 5.71 -19.51 -7.17
N VAL A 191 6.43 -19.08 -6.14
CA VAL A 191 7.84 -18.75 -6.18
C VAL A 191 8.55 -19.72 -5.23
N SER A 192 9.35 -20.63 -5.77
CA SER A 192 9.96 -21.72 -5.02
C SER A 192 11.24 -21.28 -4.30
N ALA A 193 11.50 -21.87 -3.14
CA ALA A 193 12.77 -21.74 -2.45
C ALA A 193 13.92 -22.45 -3.19
N ALA A 194 15.16 -22.10 -2.84
CA ALA A 194 16.32 -22.90 -3.19
C ALA A 194 16.12 -24.36 -2.72
N PRO A 195 16.55 -25.37 -3.51
CA PRO A 195 17.43 -25.32 -4.67
C PRO A 195 16.72 -25.15 -6.02
N ALA A 196 15.47 -24.64 -6.07
CA ALA A 196 14.78 -24.42 -7.34
C ALA A 196 15.60 -23.51 -8.28
N PRO A 197 15.55 -23.73 -9.61
CA PRO A 197 16.20 -22.87 -10.59
C PRO A 197 15.79 -21.39 -10.47
N PRO A 198 16.67 -20.43 -10.79
CA PRO A 198 16.43 -18.99 -10.58
C PRO A 198 15.10 -18.46 -11.14
N GLN A 199 14.65 -18.97 -12.29
CA GLN A 199 13.38 -18.58 -12.90
C GLN A 199 12.14 -18.93 -12.08
N PHE A 200 12.24 -19.91 -11.17
CA PHE A 200 11.16 -20.26 -10.24
C PHE A 200 11.31 -19.56 -8.89
N ARG A 201 12.46 -18.93 -8.64
CA ARG A 201 12.75 -18.22 -7.38
C ARG A 201 12.30 -16.77 -7.38
N LYS A 202 11.82 -16.27 -8.53
CA LYS A 202 11.34 -14.91 -8.69
C LYS A 202 10.11 -14.85 -9.58
N LEU A 203 9.07 -14.17 -9.13
CA LEU A 203 7.97 -13.69 -9.97
C LEU A 203 8.36 -12.31 -10.51
N THR A 204 8.31 -12.11 -11.82
CA THR A 204 8.49 -10.79 -12.44
C THR A 204 7.52 -10.65 -13.58
N GLY A 205 6.74 -9.57 -13.60
CA GLY A 205 5.75 -9.35 -14.64
C GLY A 205 5.01 -8.03 -14.52
N GLU A 206 4.36 -7.67 -15.62
CA GLU A 206 3.39 -6.59 -15.71
C GLU A 206 2.00 -7.21 -15.68
N PHE A 207 1.14 -6.69 -14.81
CA PHE A 207 -0.21 -7.19 -14.58
C PHE A 207 -1.21 -6.06 -14.71
N GLU A 208 -2.30 -6.32 -15.43
CA GLU A 208 -3.40 -5.39 -15.65
C GLU A 208 -4.53 -5.66 -14.66
N ASP A 209 -5.33 -4.63 -14.37
CA ASP A 209 -6.56 -4.71 -13.57
C ASP A 209 -6.44 -5.30 -12.16
N ILE A 210 -5.28 -5.20 -11.51
CA ILE A 210 -5.07 -5.75 -10.16
C ILE A 210 -5.64 -4.82 -9.08
N VAL A 211 -6.31 -5.37 -8.07
CA VAL A 211 -6.86 -4.65 -6.90
C VAL A 211 -6.17 -5.03 -5.58
N SER A 212 -5.53 -6.20 -5.48
CA SER A 212 -4.72 -6.56 -4.32
C SER A 212 -3.57 -7.50 -4.69
N VAL A 213 -2.44 -7.38 -3.98
CA VAL A 213 -1.35 -8.36 -3.99
C VAL A 213 -1.21 -8.91 -2.58
N ARG A 214 -1.43 -10.21 -2.45
CA ARG A 214 -1.27 -10.95 -1.21
C ARG A 214 -0.16 -11.97 -1.36
N VAL A 215 0.60 -12.18 -0.31
CA VAL A 215 1.73 -13.09 -0.27
C VAL A 215 1.59 -14.01 0.92
N LYS A 216 1.78 -15.30 0.69
CA LYS A 216 1.75 -16.32 1.74
C LYS A 216 2.96 -17.23 1.61
N CYS A 217 3.75 -17.30 2.67
CA CYS A 217 4.80 -18.30 2.78
C CYS A 217 4.21 -19.70 2.95
N GLN A 218 4.86 -20.68 2.33
CA GLN A 218 4.48 -22.08 2.33
C GLN A 218 5.71 -22.95 2.62
N LYS A 219 5.50 -24.05 3.33
CA LYS A 219 6.57 -25.00 3.59
C LYS A 219 7.09 -25.55 2.27
N SER A 220 8.36 -25.34 1.98
CA SER A 220 9.01 -25.96 0.84
C SER A 220 9.14 -27.47 1.09
N PRO A 221 8.86 -28.34 0.12
CA PRO A 221 8.88 -29.80 0.31
C PRO A 221 10.28 -30.34 0.60
N VAL A 222 11.33 -29.58 0.28
CA VAL A 222 12.73 -30.00 0.36
C VAL A 222 13.51 -29.32 1.49
N ASN A 223 12.89 -28.37 2.19
CA ASN A 223 13.53 -27.62 3.26
C ASN A 223 12.82 -27.80 4.60
N SER A 224 13.57 -27.62 5.69
CA SER A 224 13.00 -27.54 7.03
C SER A 224 12.20 -26.25 7.23
N CYS A 225 11.30 -26.28 8.22
CA CYS A 225 10.58 -25.09 8.65
C CYS A 225 11.56 -23.97 9.02
N SER A 226 11.32 -22.77 8.52
CA SER A 226 12.23 -21.64 8.75
C SER A 226 11.47 -20.31 8.79
N VAL A 227 12.18 -19.21 9.04
CA VAL A 227 11.61 -17.87 8.95
C VAL A 227 11.16 -17.60 7.50
N CYS A 228 9.95 -17.07 7.33
CA CYS A 228 9.43 -16.57 6.06
C CYS A 228 10.20 -15.30 5.68
N LYS A 229 10.79 -15.30 4.49
CA LYS A 229 11.76 -14.32 3.99
C LYS A 229 11.60 -14.15 2.49
N TYR A 230 11.14 -12.98 2.11
CA TYR A 230 10.97 -12.62 0.71
C TYR A 230 11.24 -11.13 0.50
N LYS A 231 11.63 -10.80 -0.73
CA LYS A 231 11.74 -9.42 -1.18
C LYS A 231 10.63 -9.14 -2.17
N TYR A 232 10.09 -7.93 -2.13
CA TYR A 232 9.13 -7.49 -3.14
C TYR A 232 9.44 -6.09 -3.60
N LYS A 233 9.09 -5.83 -4.86
CA LYS A 233 9.06 -4.52 -5.49
C LYS A 233 7.79 -4.41 -6.32
N ILE A 234 6.95 -3.43 -6.03
CA ILE A 234 5.72 -3.14 -6.78
C ILE A 234 5.82 -1.73 -7.34
N CYS A 235 5.80 -1.60 -8.66
CA CYS A 235 5.90 -0.33 -9.37
C CYS A 235 4.61 -0.03 -10.15
N TYR A 236 4.29 1.25 -10.29
CA TYR A 236 3.19 1.70 -11.14
C TYR A 236 3.77 2.19 -12.47
N PRO A 237 3.50 1.51 -13.59
CA PRO A 237 3.98 1.95 -14.90
C PRO A 237 3.33 3.29 -15.29
N ARG A 238 4.12 4.17 -15.92
CA ARG A 238 3.64 5.43 -16.53
C ARG A 238 2.61 5.11 -17.64
N PRO A 239 1.51 5.86 -17.83
CA PRO A 239 0.60 5.63 -18.94
C PRO A 239 1.30 6.22 -20.16
N LEU A 240 1.68 5.36 -21.10
CA LEU A 240 2.22 5.83 -22.36
C LEU A 240 1.16 6.69 -23.04
N GLY A 241 1.38 8.01 -23.08
CA GLY A 241 0.61 8.94 -23.92
C GLY A 241 -0.11 10.06 -23.20
N LEU A 242 0.59 11.19 -23.01
CA LEU A 242 0.19 12.49 -23.57
C LEU A 242 1.49 13.28 -23.75
N VAL A 243 2.09 13.15 -24.93
CA VAL A 243 3.05 14.14 -25.41
C VAL A 243 2.24 15.42 -25.55
N ALA A 244 2.54 16.43 -24.73
CA ALA A 244 1.98 17.76 -24.92
C ALA A 244 2.32 18.19 -26.36
N PRO A 245 1.34 18.57 -27.21
CA PRO A 245 1.68 19.19 -28.46
C PRO A 245 2.42 20.50 -28.14
N ASN A 246 3.64 20.61 -28.66
CA ASN A 246 4.39 21.87 -28.70
C ASN A 246 3.65 22.94 -29.49
#